data_AF-T1ATQ8-F1
#
_entry.id   AF-T1ATQ8-F1
#
_cell.length_a   1.000
_cell.length_b   1.000
_cell.length_c   1.000
_cell.angle_alpha   90.00
_cell.angle_beta   90.00
_cell.angle_gamma   90.00
#
_symmetry.space_group_name_H-M   'P 1'
#
loop_
_entity.id
_entity.type
_entity.pdbx_description
1 polymer ?
#
loop_
_entity_poly.entity_id
_entity_poly.type
_entity_poly.pdbx_seq_one_letter_code
_entity_poly.pdbx_strand_id
1 'polypeptide(L)'
;KDTSQQLAANVEKQLAAAVSKLSLITVLTPELGKVDADLSGLTPEQRLLTSEFVTKVDERLQAVRKSLSSRTWVPLFGIPHSPEVLIGALQAALEARAKTEESAHDPETRKKLIAERSELEAREWLSGIKAVVLTQIETYKVVAKLDRCRKDVATAQITIKSSELAKQFVTDAFQKRFKDELKTLGLRTLEVSLEPVKGKKGETKFGLRLVSSSSCQLVDIASEGEQRCIALAAFLSELSQASHQSALVFDDPVSSLDHWHREKIAERLVAEAKKRQVIVFTHDVVFLNDLSSFSEKTSATPHVFALEWNNGAPGHHIQGLPWDSKAPLDCLTELEKDQERYCR
;
A
#
# COMPACT_ATOMS: atom_id res chain seq x y z
N LYS A 1 -43.26 -110.47 51.51
CA LYS A 1 -43.95 -109.23 51.90
C LYS A 1 -44.21 -108.45 50.63
N ASP A 2 -45.47 -108.15 50.35
CA ASP A 2 -45.90 -107.44 49.15
C ASP A 2 -45.46 -105.96 49.23
N THR A 3 -44.41 -105.59 48.47
CA THR A 3 -43.83 -104.24 48.45
C THR A 3 -44.49 -103.33 47.41
N SER A 4 -45.53 -103.81 46.72
CA SER A 4 -46.26 -103.07 45.67
C SER A 4 -46.89 -101.76 46.19
N GLN A 5 -47.46 -101.77 47.41
CA GLN A 5 -48.06 -100.58 48.01
C GLN A 5 -47.02 -99.51 48.38
N GLN A 6 -45.85 -99.91 48.87
CA GLN A 6 -44.76 -98.97 49.18
C GLN A 6 -44.15 -98.36 47.91
N LEU A 7 -44.02 -99.16 46.85
CA LEU A 7 -43.59 -98.69 45.53
C LEU A 7 -44.60 -97.71 44.92
N ALA A 8 -45.90 -98.01 44.99
CA ALA A 8 -46.96 -97.12 44.49
C ALA A 8 -46.97 -95.76 45.21
N ALA A 9 -46.86 -95.76 46.55
CA ALA A 9 -46.80 -94.53 47.34
C ALA A 9 -45.55 -93.68 47.03
N ASN A 10 -44.41 -94.31 46.75
CA ASN A 10 -43.18 -93.61 46.41
C ASN A 10 -43.23 -93.02 44.98
N VAL A 11 -43.83 -93.74 44.03
CA VAL A 11 -44.09 -93.24 42.66
C VAL A 11 -45.07 -92.07 42.67
N GLU A 12 -46.10 -92.11 43.51
CA GLU A 12 -47.06 -91.01 43.66
C GLU A 12 -46.40 -89.75 44.25
N LYS A 13 -45.49 -89.93 45.22
CA LYS A 13 -44.67 -88.83 45.76
C LYS A 13 -43.73 -88.24 44.70
N GLN A 14 -43.12 -89.07 43.86
CA GLN A 14 -42.27 -88.62 42.76
C GLN A 14 -43.07 -87.89 41.67
N LEU A 15 -44.28 -88.36 41.35
CA LEU A 15 -45.19 -87.71 40.42
C LEU A 15 -45.61 -86.33 40.95
N ALA A 16 -46.00 -86.24 42.23
CA ALA A 16 -46.34 -84.97 42.87
C ALA A 16 -45.16 -83.97 42.84
N ALA A 17 -43.94 -84.44 43.10
CA ALA A 17 -42.74 -83.63 43.00
C ALA A 17 -42.44 -83.17 41.55
N ALA A 18 -42.66 -84.03 40.56
CA ALA A 18 -42.49 -83.69 39.15
C ALA A 18 -43.54 -82.68 38.65
N VAL A 19 -44.80 -82.85 39.06
CA VAL A 19 -45.90 -81.92 38.77
C VAL A 19 -45.62 -80.54 39.39
N SER A 20 -45.14 -80.51 40.64
CA SER A 20 -44.74 -79.26 41.29
C SER A 20 -43.61 -78.55 40.53
N LYS A 21 -42.56 -79.26 40.10
CA LYS A 21 -41.48 -78.66 39.29
C LYS A 21 -41.97 -78.13 37.95
N LEU A 22 -42.88 -78.84 37.26
CA LEU A 22 -43.43 -78.41 35.97
C LEU A 22 -44.44 -77.27 36.07
N SER A 23 -45.08 -77.09 37.22
CA SER A 23 -45.95 -75.94 37.48
C SER A 23 -45.19 -74.62 37.58
N LEU A 24 -43.88 -74.67 37.92
CA LEU A 24 -43.02 -73.49 38.00
C LEU A 24 -42.52 -73.00 36.63
N ILE A 25 -42.56 -73.85 35.60
CA ILE A 25 -42.12 -73.49 34.25
C ILE A 25 -43.22 -72.69 33.56
N THR A 26 -42.95 -71.46 33.16
CA THR A 26 -43.89 -70.62 32.42
C THR A 26 -43.80 -70.86 30.91
N VAL A 27 -44.85 -70.46 30.20
CA VAL A 27 -44.91 -70.44 28.73
C VAL A 27 -43.96 -69.33 28.22
N LEU A 28 -43.22 -69.59 27.14
CA LEU A 28 -42.21 -68.70 26.59
C LEU A 28 -42.78 -67.67 25.59
N THR A 29 -43.93 -67.96 24.98
CA THR A 29 -44.64 -67.03 24.08
C THR A 29 -44.79 -65.60 24.62
N PRO A 30 -45.24 -65.34 25.87
CA PRO A 30 -45.35 -63.98 26.39
C PRO A 30 -43.99 -63.32 26.64
N GLU A 31 -42.93 -64.08 26.92
CA GLU A 31 -41.58 -63.54 27.09
C GLU A 31 -40.96 -63.12 25.75
N LEU A 32 -41.22 -63.91 24.68
CA LEU A 32 -40.81 -63.54 23.33
C LEU A 32 -41.42 -62.21 22.88
N GLY A 33 -42.68 -61.96 23.22
CA GLY A 33 -43.37 -60.70 22.91
C GLY A 33 -42.76 -59.47 23.59
N LYS A 34 -42.11 -59.62 24.76
CA LYS A 34 -41.45 -58.50 25.45
C LYS A 34 -40.16 -58.05 24.77
N VAL A 35 -39.49 -58.96 24.08
CA VAL A 35 -38.19 -58.72 23.43
C VAL A 35 -38.28 -58.56 21.91
N ASP A 36 -39.49 -58.47 21.34
CA ASP A 36 -39.71 -58.40 19.89
C ASP A 36 -38.98 -57.22 19.23
N ALA A 37 -38.89 -56.07 19.92
CA ALA A 37 -38.15 -54.91 19.46
C ALA A 37 -36.64 -55.17 19.33
N ASP A 38 -36.06 -55.91 20.27
CA ASP A 38 -34.63 -56.26 20.28
C ASP A 38 -34.30 -57.29 19.20
N LEU A 39 -35.24 -58.18 18.90
CA LEU A 39 -35.16 -59.14 17.79
C LEU A 39 -35.20 -58.49 16.41
N SER A 40 -35.37 -57.15 16.34
CA SER A 40 -35.39 -56.42 15.07
C SER A 40 -34.15 -56.65 14.20
N GLY A 41 -33.00 -56.94 14.83
CA GLY A 41 -31.73 -57.24 14.17
C GLY A 41 -31.62 -58.64 13.54
N LEU A 42 -32.58 -59.54 13.78
CA LEU A 42 -32.62 -60.86 13.14
C LEU A 42 -33.30 -60.80 11.77
N THR A 43 -32.84 -61.64 10.84
CA THR A 43 -33.50 -61.83 9.54
C THR A 43 -34.90 -62.44 9.70
N PRO A 44 -35.82 -62.23 8.73
CA PRO A 44 -37.17 -62.79 8.79
C PRO A 44 -37.19 -64.31 9.01
N GLU A 45 -36.25 -65.03 8.41
CA GLU A 45 -36.09 -66.48 8.55
C GLU A 45 -35.68 -66.89 9.97
N GLN A 46 -34.74 -66.17 10.58
CA GLN A 46 -34.29 -66.42 11.96
C GLN A 46 -35.37 -66.11 12.99
N ARG A 47 -36.20 -65.09 12.75
CA ARG A 47 -37.36 -64.79 13.60
C ARG A 47 -38.41 -65.87 13.53
N LEU A 48 -38.69 -66.37 12.32
CA LEU A 48 -39.62 -67.49 12.12
C LEU A 48 -39.14 -68.72 12.91
N LEU A 49 -37.87 -69.12 12.75
CA LEU A 49 -37.27 -70.25 13.48
C LEU A 49 -37.38 -70.08 15.01
N THR A 50 -37.15 -68.88 15.52
CA THR A 50 -37.24 -68.58 16.95
C THR A 50 -38.69 -68.68 17.46
N SER A 51 -39.65 -68.15 16.68
CA SER A 51 -41.09 -68.22 17.02
C SER A 51 -41.66 -69.64 16.94
N GLU A 52 -41.21 -70.43 15.96
CA GLU A 52 -41.58 -71.84 15.80
C GLU A 52 -41.03 -72.69 16.95
N PHE A 53 -39.78 -72.48 17.34
CA PHE A 53 -39.20 -73.15 18.51
C PHE A 53 -39.98 -72.84 19.79
N VAL A 54 -40.27 -71.57 20.06
CA VAL A 54 -41.03 -71.15 21.25
C VAL A 54 -42.42 -71.78 21.27
N THR A 55 -43.12 -71.77 20.14
CA THR A 55 -44.46 -72.36 20.01
C THR A 55 -44.42 -73.88 20.25
N LYS A 56 -43.44 -74.59 19.67
CA LYS A 56 -43.30 -76.05 19.82
C LYS A 56 -42.91 -76.46 21.24
N VAL A 57 -42.09 -75.67 21.94
CA VAL A 57 -41.73 -75.90 23.34
C VAL A 57 -42.95 -75.67 24.25
N ASP A 58 -43.74 -74.64 24.00
CA ASP A 58 -44.95 -74.33 24.75
C ASP A 58 -46.04 -75.39 24.52
N GLU A 59 -46.26 -75.83 23.28
CA GLU A 59 -47.15 -76.95 22.95
C GLU A 59 -46.74 -78.23 23.69
N ARG A 60 -45.43 -78.52 23.75
CA ARG A 60 -44.89 -79.68 24.48
C ARG A 60 -45.10 -79.54 25.99
N LEU A 61 -44.86 -78.35 26.56
CA LEU A 61 -45.11 -78.09 27.99
C LEU A 61 -46.60 -78.30 28.33
N GLN A 62 -47.51 -77.82 27.48
CA GLN A 62 -48.95 -78.02 27.64
C GLN A 62 -49.35 -79.50 27.50
N ALA A 63 -48.79 -80.22 26.52
CA ALA A 63 -49.04 -81.65 26.33
C ALA A 63 -48.56 -82.49 27.52
N VAL A 64 -47.40 -82.15 28.10
CA VAL A 64 -46.88 -82.78 29.33
C VAL A 64 -47.81 -82.49 30.51
N ARG A 65 -48.24 -81.23 30.69
CA ARG A 65 -49.20 -80.85 31.75
C ARG A 65 -50.53 -81.61 31.62
N LYS A 66 -51.07 -81.73 30.39
CA LYS A 66 -52.31 -82.46 30.11
C LYS A 66 -52.17 -83.96 30.32
N SER A 67 -51.02 -84.54 29.97
CA SER A 67 -50.75 -85.97 30.17
C SER A 67 -50.64 -86.31 31.66
N LEU A 68 -50.04 -85.42 32.45
CA LEU A 68 -49.94 -85.56 33.90
C LEU A 68 -51.28 -85.39 34.62
N SER A 69 -52.16 -84.49 34.16
CA SER A 69 -53.49 -84.29 34.76
C SER A 69 -54.50 -85.36 34.39
N SER A 70 -54.46 -85.87 33.14
CA SER A 70 -55.36 -86.92 32.64
C SER A 70 -54.87 -88.35 32.89
N ARG A 71 -53.67 -88.50 33.48
CA ARG A 71 -52.97 -89.79 33.72
C ARG A 71 -52.86 -90.67 32.46
N THR A 72 -52.96 -90.06 31.28
CA THR A 72 -52.88 -90.74 29.98
C THR A 72 -51.66 -90.20 29.25
N TRP A 73 -50.71 -91.08 28.94
CA TRP A 73 -49.46 -90.68 28.31
C TRP A 73 -49.62 -90.59 26.79
N VAL A 74 -49.38 -89.40 26.23
CA VAL A 74 -49.35 -89.16 24.79
C VAL A 74 -47.89 -89.06 24.34
N PRO A 75 -47.50 -89.66 23.21
CA PRO A 75 -46.14 -89.51 22.68
C PRO A 75 -45.82 -88.03 22.43
N LEU A 76 -44.68 -87.57 22.96
CA LEU A 76 -44.23 -86.19 22.83
C LEU A 76 -43.48 -85.98 21.52
N PHE A 77 -43.69 -84.83 20.88
CA PHE A 77 -42.99 -84.45 19.66
C PHE A 77 -41.54 -84.00 19.94
N GLY A 78 -40.67 -84.12 18.93
CA GLY A 78 -39.32 -83.58 18.95
C GLY A 78 -39.31 -82.07 19.05
N ILE A 79 -38.37 -81.51 19.81
CA ILE A 79 -38.16 -80.06 19.90
C ILE A 79 -37.20 -79.66 18.77
N PRO A 80 -37.46 -78.56 18.03
CA PRO A 80 -36.52 -78.01 17.06
C PRO A 80 -35.17 -77.61 17.69
N HIS A 81 -34.17 -77.31 16.87
CA HIS A 81 -32.88 -76.83 17.39
C HIS A 81 -33.04 -75.51 18.16
N SER A 82 -32.35 -75.41 19.30
CA SER A 82 -32.42 -74.22 20.16
C SER A 82 -31.88 -72.98 19.44
N PRO A 83 -32.61 -71.84 19.44
CA PRO A 83 -32.14 -70.57 18.87
C PRO A 83 -31.12 -69.84 19.78
N GLU A 84 -30.66 -70.45 20.86
CA GLU A 84 -29.75 -69.87 21.86
C GLU A 84 -28.49 -69.23 21.26
N VAL A 85 -27.86 -69.87 20.27
CA VAL A 85 -26.67 -69.33 19.60
C VAL A 85 -26.99 -68.06 18.81
N LEU A 86 -28.16 -68.00 18.17
CA LEU A 86 -28.61 -66.84 17.41
C LEU A 86 -28.93 -65.66 18.33
N ILE A 87 -29.63 -65.93 19.44
CA ILE A 87 -29.97 -64.92 20.44
C ILE A 87 -28.71 -64.42 21.14
N GLY A 88 -27.77 -65.31 21.48
CA GLY A 88 -26.49 -64.93 22.09
C GLY A 88 -25.62 -64.06 21.16
N ALA A 89 -25.60 -64.34 19.86
CA ALA A 89 -24.90 -63.51 18.88
C ALA A 89 -25.54 -62.12 18.73
N LEU A 90 -26.88 -62.04 18.72
CA LEU A 90 -27.61 -60.77 18.68
C LEU A 90 -27.34 -59.95 19.95
N GLN A 91 -27.37 -60.57 21.12
CA GLN A 91 -27.05 -59.93 22.40
C GLN A 91 -25.65 -59.30 22.36
N ALA A 92 -24.64 -60.07 21.94
CA ALA A 92 -23.27 -59.57 21.85
C ALA A 92 -23.13 -58.38 20.88
N ALA A 93 -23.86 -58.39 19.77
CA ALA A 93 -23.88 -57.29 18.81
C ALA A 93 -24.54 -56.02 19.38
N LEU A 94 -25.66 -56.18 20.08
CA LEU A 94 -26.35 -55.07 20.75
C LEU A 94 -25.50 -54.46 21.88
N GLU A 95 -24.84 -55.30 22.69
CA GLU A 95 -23.92 -54.84 23.74
C GLU A 95 -22.70 -54.10 23.16
N ALA A 96 -22.12 -54.59 22.05
CA ALA A 96 -21.03 -53.91 21.37
C ALA A 96 -21.45 -52.54 20.83
N ARG A 97 -22.67 -52.44 20.29
CA ARG A 97 -23.23 -51.17 19.82
C ARG A 97 -23.48 -50.21 20.98
N ALA A 98 -24.10 -50.67 22.06
CA ALA A 98 -24.33 -49.86 23.26
C ALA A 98 -23.01 -49.30 23.81
N LYS A 99 -21.97 -50.12 23.92
CA LYS A 99 -20.64 -49.69 24.35
C LYS A 99 -20.02 -48.63 23.43
N THR A 100 -20.24 -48.75 22.12
CA THR A 100 -19.75 -47.77 21.13
C THR A 100 -20.49 -46.43 21.28
N GLU A 101 -21.81 -46.46 21.45
CA GLU A 101 -22.64 -45.27 21.66
C GLU A 101 -22.37 -44.59 23.01
N GLU A 102 -22.11 -45.36 24.07
CA GLU A 102 -21.65 -44.84 25.37
C GLU A 102 -20.25 -44.23 25.29
N SER A 103 -19.33 -44.83 24.52
CA SER A 103 -17.99 -44.26 24.30
C SER A 103 -18.00 -42.95 23.50
N ALA A 104 -19.08 -42.68 22.76
CA ALA A 104 -19.32 -41.38 22.10
C ALA A 104 -19.84 -40.29 23.07
N HIS A 105 -20.22 -40.67 24.30
CA HIS A 105 -20.52 -39.74 25.39
C HIS A 105 -19.27 -39.28 26.16
N ASP A 106 -18.11 -39.86 25.89
CA ASP A 106 -16.84 -39.37 26.42
C ASP A 106 -16.54 -37.96 25.82
N PRO A 107 -16.43 -36.91 26.66
CA PRO A 107 -16.20 -35.55 26.18
C PRO A 107 -14.91 -35.41 25.36
N GLU A 108 -13.90 -36.27 25.54
CA GLU A 108 -12.67 -36.22 24.74
C GLU A 108 -12.85 -36.80 23.33
N THR A 109 -13.50 -37.95 23.19
CA THR A 109 -13.78 -38.56 21.87
C THR A 109 -14.70 -37.67 21.06
N ARG A 110 -15.72 -37.07 21.69
CA ARG A 110 -16.63 -36.11 21.05
C ARG A 110 -15.89 -34.88 20.53
N LYS A 111 -14.96 -34.31 21.31
CA LYS A 111 -14.15 -33.15 20.85
C LYS A 111 -13.31 -33.51 19.62
N LYS A 112 -12.69 -34.69 19.59
CA LYS A 112 -11.89 -35.16 18.45
C LYS A 112 -12.75 -35.30 17.19
N LEU A 113 -13.93 -35.93 17.30
CA LEU A 113 -14.85 -36.11 16.17
C LEU A 113 -15.40 -34.77 15.65
N ILE A 114 -15.67 -33.80 16.55
CA ILE A 114 -16.08 -32.45 16.13
C ILE A 114 -14.95 -31.73 15.39
N ALA A 115 -13.71 -31.83 15.88
CA ALA A 115 -12.55 -31.24 15.23
C ALA A 115 -12.34 -31.85 13.84
N GLU A 116 -12.38 -33.18 13.74
CA GLU A 116 -12.26 -33.89 12.47
C GLU A 116 -13.36 -33.50 11.48
N ARG A 117 -14.62 -33.47 11.95
CA ARG A 117 -15.74 -32.97 11.13
C ARG A 117 -15.49 -31.55 10.64
N SER A 118 -15.07 -30.64 11.52
CA SER A 118 -14.81 -29.24 11.14
C SER A 118 -13.67 -29.12 10.13
N GLU A 119 -12.63 -29.96 10.23
CA GLU A 119 -11.55 -30.01 9.26
C GLU A 119 -12.03 -30.53 7.90
N LEU A 120 -12.85 -31.58 7.89
CA LEU A 120 -13.43 -32.12 6.65
C LEU A 120 -14.37 -31.12 5.97
N GLU A 121 -15.24 -30.46 6.73
CA GLU A 121 -16.10 -29.37 6.23
C GLU A 121 -15.25 -28.22 5.65
N ALA A 122 -14.16 -27.83 6.33
CA ALA A 122 -13.25 -26.81 5.83
C ALA A 122 -12.52 -27.24 4.54
N ARG A 123 -12.14 -28.52 4.42
CA ARG A 123 -11.51 -29.08 3.21
C ARG A 123 -12.49 -29.15 2.04
N GLU A 124 -13.73 -29.55 2.29
CA GLU A 124 -14.80 -29.56 1.29
C GLU A 124 -15.03 -28.13 0.77
N TRP A 125 -15.22 -27.17 1.68
CA TRP A 125 -15.39 -25.77 1.31
C TRP A 125 -14.18 -25.21 0.54
N LEU A 126 -12.96 -25.45 1.03
CA LEU A 126 -11.73 -25.00 0.37
C LEU A 126 -11.60 -25.62 -1.03
N SER A 127 -12.02 -26.87 -1.22
CA SER A 127 -11.97 -27.52 -2.54
C SER A 127 -12.79 -26.77 -3.58
N GLY A 128 -13.96 -26.23 -3.19
CA GLY A 128 -14.83 -25.44 -4.06
C GLY A 128 -14.26 -24.08 -4.45
N ILE A 129 -13.44 -23.47 -3.60
CA ILE A 129 -12.86 -22.13 -3.84
C ILE A 129 -11.34 -22.11 -4.04
N LYS A 130 -10.70 -23.28 -4.10
CA LYS A 130 -9.23 -23.41 -4.14
C LYS A 130 -8.58 -22.57 -5.22
N ALA A 131 -9.17 -22.57 -6.42
CA ALA A 131 -8.69 -21.79 -7.56
C ALA A 131 -8.72 -20.27 -7.28
N VAL A 132 -9.78 -19.78 -6.62
CA VAL A 132 -9.92 -18.36 -6.24
C VAL A 132 -8.87 -17.99 -5.19
N VAL A 133 -8.69 -18.82 -4.17
CA VAL A 133 -7.69 -18.59 -3.12
C VAL A 133 -6.28 -18.53 -3.69
N LEU A 134 -5.91 -19.45 -4.59
CA LEU A 134 -4.60 -19.44 -5.25
C LEU A 134 -4.41 -18.18 -6.10
N THR A 135 -5.43 -17.77 -6.84
CA THR A 135 -5.40 -16.54 -7.65
C THR A 135 -5.22 -15.31 -6.75
N GLN A 136 -5.89 -15.28 -5.60
CA GLN A 136 -5.76 -14.19 -4.65
C GLN A 136 -4.37 -14.13 -4.00
N ILE A 137 -3.76 -15.28 -3.72
CA ILE A 137 -2.37 -15.36 -3.23
C ILE A 137 -1.41 -14.77 -4.26
N GLU A 138 -1.56 -15.12 -5.54
CA GLU A 138 -0.72 -14.54 -6.60
C GLU A 138 -0.94 -13.03 -6.74
N THR A 139 -2.19 -12.56 -6.63
CA THR A 139 -2.50 -11.12 -6.59
C THR A 139 -1.78 -10.43 -5.42
N TYR A 140 -1.81 -11.00 -4.22
CA TYR A 140 -1.08 -10.43 -3.07
C TYR A 140 0.43 -10.42 -3.26
N LYS A 141 1.01 -11.42 -3.93
CA LYS A 141 2.44 -11.40 -4.28
C LYS A 141 2.76 -10.25 -5.24
N VAL A 142 1.89 -9.97 -6.21
CA VAL A 142 2.06 -8.83 -7.13
C VAL A 142 1.94 -7.51 -6.39
N VAL A 143 0.92 -7.33 -5.54
CA VAL A 143 0.76 -6.13 -4.71
C VAL A 143 1.99 -5.89 -3.85
N ALA A 144 2.50 -6.93 -3.18
CA ALA A 144 3.72 -6.82 -2.36
C ALA A 144 4.96 -6.42 -3.18
N LYS A 145 5.09 -6.88 -4.43
CA LYS A 145 6.17 -6.44 -5.34
C LYS A 145 6.00 -4.97 -5.71
N LEU A 146 4.79 -4.55 -6.10
CA LEU A 146 4.50 -3.17 -6.47
C LEU A 146 4.73 -2.19 -5.30
N ASP A 147 4.33 -2.57 -4.08
CA ASP A 147 4.57 -1.74 -2.89
C ASP A 147 6.06 -1.59 -2.55
N ARG A 148 6.90 -2.59 -2.87
CA ARG A 148 8.36 -2.43 -2.78
C ARG A 148 8.85 -1.42 -3.82
N CYS A 149 8.49 -1.59 -5.08
CA CYS A 149 8.88 -0.67 -6.15
C CYS A 149 8.37 0.77 -5.91
N ARG A 150 7.21 0.93 -5.27
CA ARG A 150 6.65 2.24 -4.93
C ARG A 150 7.58 3.08 -4.06
N LYS A 151 8.39 2.43 -3.21
CA LYS A 151 9.41 3.12 -2.40
C LYS A 151 10.55 3.66 -3.26
N ASP A 152 10.92 2.95 -4.31
CA ASP A 152 12.02 3.33 -5.21
C ASP A 152 11.61 4.49 -6.14
N VAL A 153 10.32 4.62 -6.47
CA VAL A 153 9.77 5.73 -7.27
C VAL A 153 9.40 6.95 -6.40
N ALA A 154 9.64 6.89 -5.08
CA ALA A 154 9.31 8.00 -4.19
C ALA A 154 10.24 9.20 -4.44
N THR A 155 9.69 10.25 -5.08
CA THR A 155 10.42 11.50 -5.36
C THR A 155 10.75 12.32 -4.11
N ALA A 156 10.29 11.90 -2.92
CA ALA A 156 10.51 12.61 -1.68
C ALA A 156 12.02 12.78 -1.38
N GLN A 157 12.82 11.74 -1.61
CA GLN A 157 14.26 11.80 -1.39
C GLN A 157 14.94 12.78 -2.36
N ILE A 158 14.48 12.83 -3.62
CA ILE A 158 14.96 13.81 -4.61
C ILE A 158 14.61 15.24 -4.16
N THR A 159 13.38 15.47 -3.69
CA THR A 159 12.97 16.78 -3.17
C THR A 159 13.79 17.20 -1.95
N ILE A 160 14.05 16.27 -1.02
CA ILE A 160 14.90 16.51 0.17
C ILE A 160 16.31 16.89 -0.28
N LYS A 161 16.91 16.12 -1.19
CA LYS A 161 18.26 16.40 -1.68
C LYS A 161 18.34 17.71 -2.46
N SER A 162 17.34 18.02 -3.28
CA SER A 162 17.23 19.31 -3.97
C SER A 162 17.14 20.48 -2.98
N SER A 163 16.36 20.32 -1.91
CA SER A 163 16.24 21.35 -0.85
C SER A 163 17.55 21.52 -0.07
N GLU A 164 18.25 20.42 0.22
CA GLU A 164 19.56 20.43 0.88
C GLU A 164 20.62 21.11 0.01
N LEU A 165 20.70 20.75 -1.27
CA LEU A 165 21.61 21.37 -2.23
C LEU A 165 21.28 22.85 -2.41
N ALA A 166 20.00 23.21 -2.54
CA ALA A 166 19.60 24.60 -2.64
C ALA A 166 20.03 25.41 -1.41
N LYS A 167 19.87 24.85 -0.20
CA LYS A 167 20.38 25.47 1.04
C LYS A 167 21.91 25.57 1.04
N GLN A 168 22.61 24.61 0.45
CA GLN A 168 24.06 24.63 0.32
C GLN A 168 24.54 25.65 -0.73
N PHE A 169 23.85 25.81 -1.86
CA PHE A 169 24.19 26.75 -2.93
C PHE A 169 23.80 28.19 -2.59
N VAL A 170 22.73 28.39 -1.82
CA VAL A 170 22.50 29.65 -1.08
C VAL A 170 23.39 29.65 0.15
N THR A 171 24.69 29.67 -0.14
CA THR A 171 25.74 29.85 0.85
C THR A 171 25.56 31.20 1.55
N ASP A 172 26.06 31.29 2.79
CA ASP A 172 26.28 32.60 3.43
C ASP A 172 27.12 33.52 2.53
N ALA A 173 27.98 32.94 1.68
CA ALA A 173 28.73 33.67 0.67
C ALA A 173 27.82 34.31 -0.39
N PHE A 174 26.81 33.61 -0.92
CA PHE A 174 25.84 34.18 -1.85
C PHE A 174 25.04 35.31 -1.22
N GLN A 175 24.51 35.09 -0.01
CA GLN A 175 23.74 36.12 0.70
C GLN A 175 24.61 37.35 1.02
N LYS A 176 25.88 37.13 1.39
CA LYS A 176 26.84 38.20 1.62
C LYS A 176 27.12 38.97 0.33
N ARG A 177 27.41 38.28 -0.77
CA ARG A 177 27.63 38.90 -2.09
C ARG A 177 26.42 39.69 -2.54
N PHE A 178 25.22 39.15 -2.37
CA PHE A 178 23.98 39.86 -2.68
C PHE A 178 23.82 41.14 -1.89
N LYS A 179 24.08 41.12 -0.58
CA LYS A 179 24.07 42.33 0.25
C LYS A 179 25.16 43.34 -0.16
N ASP A 180 26.34 42.86 -0.54
CA ASP A 180 27.43 43.72 -1.00
C ASP A 180 27.04 44.40 -2.33
N GLU A 181 26.50 43.65 -3.30
CA GLU A 181 26.03 44.18 -4.58
C GLU A 181 24.87 45.19 -4.42
N LEU A 182 23.90 44.91 -3.54
CA LEU A 182 22.81 45.86 -3.23
C LEU A 182 23.35 47.20 -2.69
N LYS A 183 24.36 47.15 -1.81
CA LYS A 183 25.00 48.37 -1.28
C LYS A 183 25.74 49.12 -2.38
N THR A 184 26.45 48.41 -3.26
CA THR A 184 27.18 49.02 -4.37
C THR A 184 26.23 49.68 -5.37
N LEU A 185 25.08 49.08 -5.65
CA LEU A 185 24.05 49.63 -6.54
C LEU A 185 23.18 50.71 -5.89
N GLY A 186 23.43 51.05 -4.62
CA GLY A 186 22.77 52.16 -3.95
C GLY A 186 21.41 51.81 -3.33
N LEU A 187 21.04 50.55 -3.13
CA LEU A 187 19.83 50.29 -2.33
C LEU A 187 20.08 50.66 -0.86
N ARG A 188 19.50 51.78 -0.41
CA ARG A 188 19.61 52.28 0.97
C ARG A 188 18.30 52.18 1.75
N THR A 189 17.17 52.24 1.04
CA THR A 189 15.84 52.39 1.65
C THR A 189 15.20 51.05 2.00
N LEU A 190 15.53 49.98 1.26
CA LEU A 190 14.94 48.65 1.40
C LEU A 190 15.98 47.63 1.82
N GLU A 191 15.78 47.02 2.98
CA GLU A 191 16.56 45.86 3.41
C GLU A 191 15.93 44.58 2.84
N VAL A 192 16.64 43.97 1.87
CA VAL A 192 16.20 42.76 1.19
C VAL A 192 17.06 41.57 1.61
N SER A 193 16.41 40.47 2.00
CA SER A 193 17.03 39.17 2.26
C SER A 193 16.58 38.13 1.23
N LEU A 194 17.45 37.14 0.99
CA LEU A 194 17.13 35.96 0.20
C LEU A 194 16.70 34.84 1.13
N GLU A 195 15.45 34.42 1.03
CA GLU A 195 14.91 33.33 1.83
C GLU A 195 14.40 32.18 0.95
N PRO A 196 14.53 30.92 1.41
CA PRO A 196 13.94 29.79 0.72
C PRO A 196 12.40 29.91 0.77
N VAL A 197 11.77 29.91 -0.39
CA VAL A 197 10.31 29.93 -0.52
C VAL A 197 9.82 28.52 -0.87
N LYS A 198 8.62 28.15 -0.40
CA LYS A 198 7.97 26.90 -0.82
C LYS A 198 7.75 26.92 -2.33
N GLY A 199 8.57 26.18 -3.07
CA GLY A 199 8.37 25.91 -4.48
C GLY A 199 7.34 24.79 -4.73
N LYS A 200 7.04 24.54 -6.00
CA LYS A 200 6.25 23.37 -6.43
C LYS A 200 7.14 22.11 -6.41
N LYS A 201 6.54 20.91 -6.45
CA LYS A 201 7.27 19.63 -6.45
C LYS A 201 8.47 19.66 -7.43
N GLY A 202 9.69 19.51 -6.90
CA GLY A 202 10.93 19.42 -7.69
C GLY A 202 11.63 20.76 -7.96
N GLU A 203 11.00 21.90 -7.70
CA GLU A 203 11.59 23.23 -7.87
C GLU A 203 11.83 23.88 -6.50
N THR A 204 13.08 24.20 -6.18
CA THR A 204 13.40 25.05 -5.04
C THR A 204 13.56 26.48 -5.54
N LYS A 205 12.74 27.41 -5.04
CA LYS A 205 12.78 28.83 -5.41
C LYS A 205 13.27 29.64 -4.23
N PHE A 206 14.13 30.60 -4.51
CA PHE A 206 14.51 31.62 -3.55
C PHE A 206 13.68 32.86 -3.82
N GLY A 207 13.00 33.34 -2.79
CA GLY A 207 12.26 34.57 -2.84
C GLY A 207 13.09 35.69 -2.23
N LEU A 208 12.98 36.87 -2.83
CA LEU A 208 13.41 38.10 -2.21
C LEU A 208 12.35 38.52 -1.19
N ARG A 209 12.76 38.78 0.04
CA ARG A 209 11.87 39.21 1.13
C ARG A 209 12.40 40.49 1.77
N LEU A 210 11.48 41.34 2.19
CA LEU A 210 11.81 42.52 2.98
C LEU A 210 12.05 42.13 4.43
N VAL A 211 13.17 42.57 5.00
CA VAL A 211 13.54 42.30 6.40
C VAL A 211 12.55 42.97 7.35
N SER A 212 12.03 44.14 7.00
CA SER A 212 11.08 44.92 7.79
C SER A 212 9.63 44.45 7.72
N SER A 213 9.23 43.75 6.64
CA SER A 213 7.84 43.28 6.45
C SER A 213 7.78 41.99 5.61
N SER A 214 7.82 40.85 6.30
CA SER A 214 7.88 39.52 5.69
C SER A 214 6.58 39.05 5.03
N SER A 215 5.47 39.79 5.17
CA SER A 215 4.15 39.47 4.62
C SER A 215 3.83 40.15 3.29
N CYS A 216 4.57 41.19 2.89
CA CYS A 216 4.30 41.96 1.67
C CYS A 216 5.20 41.50 0.53
N GLN A 217 4.71 41.57 -0.72
CA GLN A 217 5.54 41.25 -1.87
C GLN A 217 6.45 42.45 -2.19
N LEU A 218 7.71 42.17 -2.52
CA LEU A 218 8.69 43.21 -2.78
C LEU A 218 8.32 44.06 -4.02
N VAL A 219 7.67 43.45 -5.01
CA VAL A 219 7.19 44.11 -6.23
C VAL A 219 6.13 45.18 -5.94
N ASP A 220 5.37 45.04 -4.84
CA ASP A 220 4.31 46.00 -4.47
C ASP A 220 4.87 47.22 -3.73
N ILE A 221 6.11 47.14 -3.24
CA ILE A 221 6.71 48.16 -2.36
C ILE A 221 7.89 48.86 -3.05
N ALA A 222 8.75 48.10 -3.74
CA ALA A 222 9.91 48.64 -4.41
C ALA A 222 9.50 49.41 -5.67
N SER A 223 10.06 50.59 -5.86
CA SER A 223 9.95 51.34 -7.11
C SER A 223 10.55 50.55 -8.27
N GLU A 224 10.17 50.88 -9.52
CA GLU A 224 10.72 50.22 -10.71
C GLU A 224 12.26 50.25 -10.72
N GLY A 225 12.86 51.38 -10.33
CA GLY A 225 14.30 51.52 -10.26
C GLY A 225 14.96 50.62 -9.21
N GLU A 226 14.34 50.50 -8.03
CA GLU A 226 14.80 49.59 -6.98
C GLU A 226 14.67 48.13 -7.40
N GLN A 227 13.57 47.77 -8.09
CA GLN A 227 13.39 46.41 -8.61
C GLN A 227 14.48 46.04 -9.61
N ARG A 228 14.85 46.96 -10.52
CA ARG A 228 15.95 46.75 -11.47
C ARG A 228 17.31 46.60 -10.76
N CYS A 229 17.59 47.43 -9.76
CA CYS A 229 18.82 47.33 -8.98
C CYS A 229 18.89 46.00 -8.21
N ILE A 230 17.78 45.54 -7.63
CA ILE A 230 17.69 44.25 -6.94
C ILE A 230 17.91 43.09 -7.91
N ALA A 231 17.29 43.14 -9.09
CA ALA A 231 17.47 42.13 -10.13
C ALA A 231 18.93 42.07 -10.60
N LEU A 232 19.55 43.22 -10.84
CA LEU A 232 20.96 43.30 -11.23
C LEU A 232 21.89 42.80 -10.12
N ALA A 233 21.62 43.14 -8.85
CA ALA A 233 22.38 42.62 -7.71
C ALA A 233 22.30 41.10 -7.61
N ALA A 234 21.10 40.53 -7.79
CA ALA A 234 20.89 39.08 -7.76
C ALA A 234 21.67 38.39 -8.88
N PHE A 235 21.57 38.93 -10.10
CA PHE A 235 22.29 38.42 -11.27
C PHE A 235 23.82 38.46 -11.09
N LEU A 236 24.37 39.61 -10.68
CA LEU A 236 25.82 39.74 -10.46
C LEU A 236 26.32 38.85 -9.31
N SER A 237 25.50 38.67 -8.27
CA SER A 237 25.82 37.77 -7.16
C SER A 237 25.84 36.30 -7.59
N GLU A 238 24.91 35.89 -8.45
CA GLU A 238 24.86 34.55 -9.00
C GLU A 238 26.09 34.28 -9.87
N LEU A 239 26.43 35.25 -10.73
CA LEU A 239 27.63 35.21 -11.56
C LEU A 239 28.94 35.16 -10.77
N SER A 240 28.95 35.58 -9.50
CA SER A 240 30.13 35.47 -8.63
C SER A 240 30.38 34.04 -8.15
N GLN A 241 29.37 33.17 -8.19
CA GLN A 241 29.49 31.75 -7.88
C GLN A 241 29.75 30.88 -9.13
N ALA A 242 29.54 31.43 -10.32
CA ALA A 242 29.81 30.72 -11.56
C ALA A 242 31.31 30.45 -11.72
N SER A 243 31.66 29.24 -12.16
CA SER A 243 33.05 28.86 -12.45
C SER A 243 33.61 29.45 -13.75
N HIS A 244 32.76 30.11 -14.54
CA HIS A 244 33.10 30.66 -15.85
C HIS A 244 33.09 32.19 -15.88
N GLN A 245 33.88 32.77 -16.78
CA GLN A 245 33.94 34.21 -17.04
C GLN A 245 33.34 34.57 -18.41
N SER A 246 32.20 33.95 -18.75
CA SER A 246 31.47 34.25 -19.98
C SER A 246 31.11 35.73 -20.10
N ALA A 247 31.01 36.21 -21.35
CA ALA A 247 30.59 37.58 -21.63
C ALA A 247 29.18 37.86 -21.09
N LEU A 248 28.96 39.09 -20.63
CA LEU A 248 27.65 39.58 -20.22
C LEU A 248 27.09 40.50 -21.29
N VAL A 249 25.82 40.32 -21.62
CA VAL A 249 25.09 41.18 -22.55
C VAL A 249 23.93 41.80 -21.81
N PHE A 250 23.90 43.12 -21.74
CA PHE A 250 22.83 43.90 -21.15
C PHE A 250 22.08 44.64 -22.25
N ASP A 251 20.79 44.38 -22.38
CA ASP A 251 19.90 45.11 -23.26
C ASP A 251 19.11 46.14 -22.45
N ASP A 252 19.40 47.41 -22.69
CA ASP A 252 18.83 48.57 -22.01
C ASP A 252 18.75 48.44 -20.47
N PRO A 253 19.91 48.27 -19.77
CA PRO A 253 19.92 48.03 -18.33
C PRO A 253 19.36 49.21 -17.51
N VAL A 254 19.23 50.38 -18.13
CA VAL A 254 18.74 51.61 -17.50
C VAL A 254 17.63 52.22 -18.37
N SER A 255 16.38 51.90 -18.07
CA SER A 255 15.21 52.67 -18.53
C SER A 255 14.37 53.13 -17.34
N SER A 256 13.82 54.34 -17.43
CA SER A 256 12.97 54.96 -16.39
C SER A 256 13.61 55.08 -14.99
N LEU A 257 14.94 55.04 -14.92
CA LEU A 257 15.73 55.09 -13.69
C LEU A 257 16.21 56.51 -13.40
N ASP A 258 16.35 56.86 -12.13
CA ASP A 258 16.90 58.15 -11.74
C ASP A 258 18.41 58.24 -12.03
N HIS A 259 18.94 59.48 -12.04
CA HIS A 259 20.34 59.74 -12.33
C HIS A 259 21.30 59.03 -11.36
N TRP A 260 20.88 58.82 -10.11
CA TRP A 260 21.74 58.26 -9.07
C TRP A 260 21.91 56.75 -9.22
N HIS A 261 20.82 56.01 -9.43
CA HIS A 261 20.89 54.59 -9.72
C HIS A 261 21.56 54.32 -11.05
N ARG A 262 21.32 55.15 -12.08
CA ARG A 262 22.01 55.04 -13.37
C ARG A 262 23.54 55.13 -13.20
N GLU A 263 24.02 56.13 -12.48
CA GLU A 263 25.46 56.32 -12.23
C GLU A 263 26.05 55.08 -11.50
N LYS A 264 25.35 54.55 -10.50
CA LYS A 264 25.77 53.35 -9.75
C LYS A 264 25.81 52.10 -10.62
N ILE A 265 24.84 51.92 -11.51
CA ILE A 265 24.82 50.81 -12.46
C ILE A 265 26.00 50.93 -13.42
N ALA A 266 26.25 52.11 -14.00
CA ALA A 266 27.38 52.34 -14.90
C ALA A 266 28.72 52.02 -14.23
N GLU A 267 28.94 52.56 -13.03
CA GLU A 267 30.13 52.29 -12.21
C GLU A 267 30.33 50.78 -11.99
N ARG A 268 29.25 50.06 -11.64
CA ARG A 268 29.31 48.63 -11.35
C ARG A 268 29.59 47.79 -12.60
N LEU A 269 28.99 48.13 -13.75
CA LEU A 269 29.23 47.44 -15.01
C LEU A 269 30.66 47.61 -15.50
N VAL A 270 31.21 48.83 -15.42
CA VAL A 270 32.62 49.10 -15.75
C VAL A 270 33.56 48.33 -14.82
N ALA A 271 33.23 48.24 -13.53
CA ALA A 271 34.00 47.42 -12.60
C ALA A 271 33.95 45.91 -12.97
N GLU A 272 32.82 45.40 -13.47
CA GLU A 272 32.72 44.02 -13.93
C GLU A 272 33.46 43.80 -15.26
N ALA A 273 33.52 44.80 -16.13
CA ALA A 273 34.23 44.76 -17.41
C ALA A 273 35.74 44.52 -17.25
N LYS A 274 36.31 44.79 -16.07
CA LYS A 274 37.71 44.40 -15.75
C LYS A 274 37.94 42.90 -15.66
N LYS A 275 36.89 42.13 -15.35
CA LYS A 275 36.98 40.68 -15.08
C LYS A 275 36.54 39.84 -16.26
N ARG A 276 35.61 40.35 -17.06
CA ARG A 276 35.00 39.64 -18.19
C ARG A 276 34.49 40.65 -19.22
N GLN A 277 34.23 40.21 -20.45
CA GLN A 277 33.63 41.05 -21.47
C GLN A 277 32.21 41.46 -21.07
N VAL A 278 31.90 42.75 -21.15
CA VAL A 278 30.56 43.30 -20.93
C VAL A 278 30.14 44.07 -22.18
N ILE A 279 29.00 43.69 -22.74
CA ILE A 279 28.37 44.29 -23.91
C ILE A 279 27.08 44.96 -23.43
N VAL A 280 26.90 46.23 -23.75
CA VAL A 280 25.72 47.00 -23.35
C VAL A 280 25.08 47.57 -24.61
N PHE A 281 23.81 47.25 -24.82
CA PHE A 281 22.93 47.95 -25.74
C PHE A 281 22.15 48.97 -24.94
N THR A 282 22.12 50.22 -25.39
CA THR A 282 21.33 51.26 -24.74
C THR A 282 20.94 52.31 -25.77
N HIS A 283 19.80 52.93 -25.50
CA HIS A 283 19.36 54.13 -26.22
C HIS A 283 19.58 55.41 -25.38
N ASP A 284 20.01 55.29 -24.12
CA ASP A 284 20.28 56.42 -23.23
C ASP A 284 21.71 56.93 -23.42
N VAL A 285 21.84 58.08 -24.10
CA VAL A 285 23.11 58.78 -24.31
C VAL A 285 23.77 59.20 -23.00
N VAL A 286 22.98 59.56 -21.99
CA VAL A 286 23.52 59.96 -20.68
C VAL A 286 24.14 58.76 -20.00
N PHE A 287 23.52 57.59 -20.09
CA PHE A 287 24.10 56.35 -19.59
C PHE A 287 25.41 55.98 -20.32
N LEU A 288 25.47 56.18 -21.64
CA LEU A 288 26.70 56.00 -22.41
C LEU A 288 27.83 56.94 -21.94
N ASN A 289 27.50 58.18 -21.62
CA ASN A 289 28.45 59.14 -21.05
C ASN A 289 28.92 58.72 -19.65
N ASP A 290 28.01 58.21 -18.80
CA ASP A 290 28.37 57.67 -17.49
C ASP A 290 29.33 56.48 -17.64
N LEU A 291 29.03 55.53 -18.54
CA LEU A 291 29.90 54.39 -18.85
C LEU A 291 31.28 54.81 -19.35
N SER A 292 31.33 55.81 -20.25
CA SER A 292 32.59 56.33 -20.81
C SER A 292 33.42 57.02 -19.71
N SER A 293 32.79 57.88 -18.91
CA SER A 293 33.42 58.59 -17.80
C SER A 293 33.99 57.63 -16.75
N PHE A 294 33.24 56.58 -16.39
CA PHE A 294 33.75 55.56 -15.47
C PHE A 294 34.84 54.70 -16.11
N SER A 295 34.76 54.42 -17.40
CA SER A 295 35.80 53.66 -18.11
C SER A 295 37.13 54.41 -18.11
N GLU A 296 37.11 55.73 -18.36
CA GLU A 296 38.29 56.60 -18.28
C GLU A 296 38.92 56.62 -16.88
N LYS A 297 38.11 56.85 -15.83
CA LYS A 297 38.56 56.79 -14.42
C LYS A 297 39.21 55.47 -14.07
N THR A 298 38.82 54.42 -14.78
CA THR A 298 39.16 53.03 -14.51
C THR A 298 40.26 52.51 -15.43
N SER A 299 40.72 53.33 -16.39
CA SER A 299 41.65 52.99 -17.47
C SER A 299 41.20 51.80 -18.32
N ALA A 300 39.88 51.60 -18.44
CA ALA A 300 39.28 50.67 -19.39
C ALA A 300 39.02 51.39 -20.71
N THR A 301 39.33 50.76 -21.85
CA THR A 301 39.06 51.31 -23.18
C THR A 301 37.77 50.71 -23.73
N PRO A 302 36.63 51.43 -23.68
CA PRO A 302 35.38 50.91 -24.22
C PRO A 302 35.40 50.94 -25.75
N HIS A 303 34.80 49.93 -26.37
CA HIS A 303 34.47 49.97 -27.79
C HIS A 303 33.03 50.47 -27.95
N VAL A 304 32.89 51.69 -28.47
CA VAL A 304 31.59 52.33 -28.66
C VAL A 304 31.19 52.23 -30.13
N PHE A 305 29.97 51.75 -30.37
CA PHE A 305 29.37 51.65 -31.70
C PHE A 305 27.96 52.23 -31.66
N ALA A 306 27.63 53.06 -32.63
CA ALA A 306 26.27 53.51 -32.90
C ALA A 306 25.62 52.56 -33.92
N LEU A 307 24.37 52.17 -33.66
CA LEU A 307 23.58 51.37 -34.60
C LEU A 307 22.58 52.27 -35.32
N GLU A 308 22.60 52.24 -36.64
CA GLU A 308 21.79 53.09 -37.50
C GLU A 308 21.05 52.28 -38.56
N TRP A 309 20.01 52.90 -39.10
CA TRP A 309 19.32 52.40 -40.29
C TRP A 309 20.03 52.92 -41.53
N ASN A 310 20.35 52.03 -42.46
CA ASN A 310 20.95 52.41 -43.73
C ASN A 310 20.20 51.74 -44.89
N ASN A 311 19.76 52.53 -45.87
CA ASN A 311 19.03 52.08 -47.05
C ASN A 311 17.83 51.16 -46.74
N GLY A 312 17.07 51.44 -45.69
CA GLY A 312 15.88 50.68 -45.30
C GLY A 312 16.16 49.35 -44.58
N ALA A 313 17.42 49.05 -44.24
CA ALA A 313 17.79 47.90 -43.42
C ALA A 313 18.39 48.35 -42.07
N PRO A 314 17.97 47.74 -40.94
CA PRO A 314 18.59 48.00 -39.64
C PRO A 314 19.94 47.26 -39.50
N GLY A 315 20.78 47.72 -38.58
CA GLY A 315 22.02 47.01 -38.19
C GLY A 315 23.30 47.51 -38.86
N HIS A 316 23.24 48.65 -39.55
CA HIS A 316 24.46 49.37 -39.92
C HIS A 316 25.12 49.89 -38.64
N HIS A 317 26.43 49.71 -38.50
CA HIS A 317 27.15 50.20 -37.32
C HIS A 317 28.19 51.23 -37.73
N ILE A 318 28.31 52.26 -36.91
CA ILE A 318 29.33 53.31 -37.02
C ILE A 318 30.17 53.26 -35.75
N GLN A 319 31.49 53.34 -35.91
CA GLN A 319 32.38 53.40 -34.76
C GLN A 319 32.30 54.79 -34.11
N GLY A 320 32.10 54.82 -32.78
CA GLY A 320 32.00 56.04 -31.99
C GLY A 320 30.57 56.41 -31.61
N LEU A 321 30.39 57.68 -31.24
CA LEU A 321 29.11 58.23 -30.78
C LEU A 321 28.15 58.48 -31.96
N PRO A 322 26.83 58.35 -31.75
CA PRO A 322 25.84 58.76 -32.75
C PRO A 322 25.92 60.27 -33.01
N TRP A 323 25.46 60.70 -34.19
CA TRP A 323 25.54 62.10 -34.65
C TRP A 323 25.15 63.13 -33.59
N ASP A 324 24.01 62.91 -32.93
CA ASP A 324 23.44 63.83 -31.93
C ASP A 324 24.27 63.94 -30.64
N SER A 325 25.23 63.04 -30.44
CA SER A 325 26.08 62.96 -29.25
C SER A 325 27.54 63.31 -29.52
N LYS A 326 27.92 63.55 -30.79
CA LYS A 326 29.26 64.02 -31.15
C LYS A 326 29.43 65.49 -30.76
N ALA A 327 30.66 65.91 -30.47
CA ALA A 327 30.93 67.33 -30.26
C ALA A 327 30.69 68.11 -31.56
N PRO A 328 30.19 69.37 -31.50
CA PRO A 328 29.88 70.14 -32.71
C PRO A 328 31.06 70.26 -33.69
N LEU A 329 32.29 70.32 -33.17
CA LEU A 329 33.51 70.39 -33.98
C LEU A 329 33.79 69.08 -34.74
N ASP A 330 33.50 67.93 -34.12
CA ASP A 330 33.69 66.63 -34.75
C ASP A 330 32.64 66.41 -35.86
N CYS A 331 31.40 66.85 -35.64
CA CYS A 331 30.35 66.84 -36.66
C CYS A 331 30.74 67.69 -37.88
N LEU A 332 31.25 68.90 -37.66
CA LEU A 332 31.72 69.78 -38.74
C LEU A 332 32.87 69.12 -39.54
N THR A 333 33.83 68.52 -38.84
CA THR A 333 34.96 67.84 -39.47
C THR A 333 34.52 66.64 -40.34
N GLU A 334 33.48 65.91 -39.92
CA GLU A 334 32.89 64.86 -40.75
C GLU A 334 32.12 65.41 -41.95
N LEU A 335 31.31 66.47 -41.78
CA LEU A 335 30.60 67.11 -42.90
C LEU A 335 31.57 67.61 -43.97
N GLU A 336 32.68 68.22 -43.56
CA GLU A 336 33.71 68.70 -44.48
C GLU A 336 34.34 67.54 -45.28
N LYS A 337 34.66 66.42 -44.62
CA LYS A 337 35.17 65.21 -45.29
C LYS A 337 34.17 64.59 -46.25
N ASP A 338 32.90 64.54 -45.87
CA ASP A 338 31.84 64.00 -46.73
C ASP A 338 31.59 64.92 -47.92
N GLN A 339 31.61 66.24 -47.73
CA GLN A 339 31.52 67.21 -48.81
C GLN A 339 32.67 67.05 -49.81
N GLU A 340 33.91 66.91 -49.33
CA GLU A 340 35.07 66.63 -50.19
C GLU A 340 34.92 65.31 -50.97
N ARG A 341 34.25 64.31 -50.39
CA ARG A 341 33.97 63.01 -51.02
C ARG A 341 32.90 63.10 -52.10
N TYR A 342 31.86 63.90 -51.89
CA TYR A 342 30.77 64.10 -52.86
C TYR A 342 31.13 65.09 -53.97
N CYS A 343 32.07 66.00 -53.73
CA CYS A 343 32.55 66.95 -54.73
C CYS A 343 33.65 66.39 -55.66
N ARG A 344 34.11 65.14 -55.45
CA ARG A 344 35.01 64.41 -56.35
C ARG A 344 34.26 63.39 -57.20
#